data_AF-A0A0P4UGX2-F1
#
_entry.id   AF-A0A0P4UGX2-F1
#
_cell.length_a   1.000
_cell.length_b   1.000
_cell.length_c   1.000
_cell.angle_alpha   90.00
_cell.angle_beta   90.00
_cell.angle_gamma   90.00
#
_symmetry.space_group_name_H-M   'P 1'
#
loop_
_entity.id
_entity.type
_entity.pdbx_description
1 polymer ?
#
loop_
_entity_poly.entity_id
_entity_poly.type
_entity_poly.pdbx_seq_one_letter_code
_entity_poly.pdbx_strand_id
1 'polypeptide(L)' 'MKVKDVIKRLEADGWYLARTKGSHRQFKHSEKSGTVTVSGKLSVDVPIGTLKSIWRQAQIESIGPEEEQN' A
#
# COMPACT_ATOMS: atom_id res chain seq x y z
N MET A 1 -9.56 2.71 -6.50
CA MET A 1 -8.34 1.88 -6.63
C MET A 1 -8.56 0.62 -5.82
N LYS A 2 -8.36 -0.57 -6.40
CA LYS A 2 -8.67 -1.84 -5.69
C LYS A 2 -7.52 -2.25 -4.78
N VAL A 3 -7.84 -3.06 -3.76
CA VAL A 3 -6.83 -3.63 -2.83
C VAL A 3 -5.69 -4.33 -3.59
N LYS A 4 -6.03 -5.06 -4.67
CA LYS A 4 -5.03 -5.71 -5.53
C LYS A 4 -4.00 -4.74 -6.13
N ASP A 5 -4.42 -3.54 -6.51
CA ASP A 5 -3.56 -2.54 -7.16
C ASP A 5 -2.62 -1.91 -6.13
N VAL A 6 -3.12 -1.66 -4.92
CA VAL A 6 -2.32 -1.21 -3.79
C VAL A 6 -1.22 -2.22 -3.46
N ILE A 7 -1.57 -3.51 -3.40
CA ILE A 7 -0.61 -4.58 -3.11
C ILE A 7 0.45 -4.67 -4.22
N LYS A 8 0.05 -4.66 -5.49
CA LYS A 8 1.02 -4.66 -6.61
C LYS A 8 2.01 -3.51 -6.53
N ARG A 9 1.55 -2.32 -6.17
CA ARG A 9 2.41 -1.14 -6.05
C ARG A 9 3.33 -1.23 -4.84
N LEU A 10 2.85 -1.76 -3.72
CA LEU A 10 3.67 -2.08 -2.55
C LEU A 10 4.76 -3.10 -2.91
N GLU A 11 4.40 -4.21 -3.57
CA GLU A 11 5.34 -5.23 -4.04
C GLU A 11 6.39 -4.64 -4.99
N ALA A 12 5.97 -3.76 -5.92
CA ALA A 12 6.89 -3.07 -6.83
C ALA A 12 7.85 -2.10 -6.13
N ASP A 13 7.46 -1.51 -5.00
CA ASP A 13 8.33 -0.69 -4.16
C ASP A 13 9.29 -1.54 -3.30
N GLY A 14 9.09 -2.86 -3.22
CA GLY A 14 9.91 -3.78 -2.43
C GLY A 14 9.25 -4.24 -1.12
N TRP A 15 7.97 -3.93 -0.91
CA TRP A 15 7.23 -4.43 0.24
C TRP A 15 6.78 -5.86 0.01
N TYR A 16 7.12 -6.75 0.94
CA TYR A 16 6.72 -8.15 0.89
C TYR A 16 5.72 -8.47 1.99
N LEU A 17 4.84 -9.44 1.72
CA LEU A 17 3.87 -9.93 2.68
C LEU A 17 4.60 -10.66 3.83
N ALA A 18 4.63 -10.05 5.01
CA ALA A 18 5.30 -10.61 6.18
C ALA A 18 4.39 -11.56 6.98
N ARG A 19 3.13 -11.16 7.17
CA ARG A 19 2.14 -12.00 7.87
C ARG A 19 0.73 -11.74 7.38
N THR A 20 -0.09 -12.78 7.37
CA THR A 20 -1.52 -12.67 7.14
C THR A 20 -2.27 -13.29 8.31
N LYS A 21 -3.24 -12.56 8.85
CA LYS A 21 -4.16 -13.07 9.87
C LYS A 21 -5.59 -12.84 9.39
N GLY A 22 -6.23 -13.92 8.92
CA GLY A 22 -7.56 -13.86 8.30
C GLY A 22 -7.57 -12.92 7.09
N SER A 23 -8.40 -11.89 7.13
CA SER A 23 -8.56 -10.89 6.05
C SER A 23 -7.56 -9.72 6.13
N HIS A 24 -6.65 -9.73 7.11
CA HIS A 24 -5.66 -8.67 7.30
C HIS A 24 -4.28 -9.16 6.88
N ARG A 25 -3.64 -8.40 5.99
CA ARG A 25 -2.31 -8.65 5.46
C ARG A 25 -1.37 -7.56 5.92
N GLN A 26 -0.22 -7.95 6.44
CA GLN A 26 0.80 -7.03 6.89
C GLN A 26 2.03 -7.20 6.03
N PHE A 27 2.41 -6.09 5.42
CA PHE A 27 3.56 -5.98 4.55
C PHE A 27 4.71 -5.34 5.32
N LYS A 28 5.92 -5.85 5.09
CA LYS A 28 7.16 -5.27 5.59
C LYS A 28 8.06 -4.92 4.42
N HIS A 29 8.95 -3.97 4.65
CA HIS A 29 10.04 -3.65 3.75
C HIS A 29 11.35 -4.11 4.38
N SER A 30 12.31 -4.52 3.55
CA SER A 30 13.63 -4.94 4.04
C SER A 30 14.47 -3.74 4.48
N GLU A 31 14.31 -2.61 3.79
CA GLU A 31 15.13 -1.40 3.97
C GLU A 31 14.39 -0.28 4.73
N LYS A 32 13.05 -0.24 4.68
CA LYS A 32 12.24 0.83 5.27
C LYS A 32 11.69 0.34 6.59
N SER A 33 11.88 1.12 7.65
CA SER A 33 11.35 0.81 8.98
C SER A 33 9.86 1.12 9.04
N GLY A 34 9.02 0.11 8.85
CA GLY A 34 7.58 0.25 8.92
C GLY A 34 6.84 -1.07 8.72
N THR A 35 5.53 -1.07 8.98
CA THR A 35 4.66 -2.19 8.64
C THR A 35 3.36 -1.65 8.10
N VAL A 36 3.05 -2.01 6.86
CA VAL A 36 1.85 -1.56 6.18
C VAL A 36 0.77 -2.61 6.39
N THR A 37 -0.37 -2.20 6.94
CA THR A 37 -1.49 -3.12 7.12
C THR A 37 -2.55 -2.88 6.05
N VAL A 38 -2.79 -3.90 5.23
CA VAL A 38 -3.84 -3.90 4.21
C VAL A 38 -4.93 -4.86 4.68
N SER A 39 -6.09 -4.29 5.00
CA SER A 39 -7.28 -5.03 5.41
C SER A 39 -8.29 -5.09 4.27
N GLY A 40 -8.85 -6.27 4.01
CA GLY A 40 -9.95 -6.44 3.06
C GLY A 40 -9.69 -7.47 1.97
N LYS A 41 -10.68 -7.64 1.09
CA LYS A 41 -10.61 -8.57 -0.04
C LYS A 41 -9.94 -7.91 -1.24
N LEU A 42 -9.20 -8.69 -2.03
CA LEU A 42 -8.50 -8.22 -3.25
C LEU A 42 -9.43 -7.51 -4.25
N SER A 43 -10.69 -7.93 -4.30
CA SER A 43 -11.70 -7.40 -5.21
C SER A 43 -12.41 -6.13 -4.72
N VAL A 44 -12.19 -5.71 -3.49
CA VAL A 44 -12.83 -4.54 -2.89
C VAL A 44 -12.05 -3.28 -3.25
N ASP A 45 -12.78 -2.19 -3.50
CA ASP A 45 -12.20 -0.87 -3.69
C ASP A 45 -11.78 -0.26 -2.35
N VAL A 46 -10.55 0.26 -2.30
CA VAL A 46 -10.01 0.90 -1.11
C VAL A 46 -10.52 2.34 -1.10
N PRO A 47 -11.23 2.77 -0.05
CA PRO A 47 -11.65 4.16 0.07
C PRO A 47 -10.43 5.06 0.18
N ILE A 48 -10.52 6.27 -0.38
CA ILE A 48 -9.36 7.15 -0.56
C ILE A 48 -8.67 7.52 0.76
N GLY A 49 -9.42 7.59 1.88
CA GLY A 49 -8.86 7.82 3.21
C GLY A 49 -7.98 6.66 3.71
N THR A 50 -8.41 5.42 3.47
CA THR A 50 -7.60 4.23 3.77
C THR A 50 -6.39 4.16 2.85
N LEU A 51 -6.57 4.48 1.57
CA LEU A 51 -5.50 4.50 0.60
C LEU A 51 -4.38 5.48 1.02
N LYS A 52 -4.74 6.72 1.38
CA LYS A 52 -3.79 7.72 1.90
C LYS A 52 -3.08 7.25 3.17
N SER A 53 -3.81 6.59 4.09
CA SER A 53 -3.19 6.02 5.30
C SER A 53 -2.20 4.92 4.98
N ILE A 54 -2.51 4.04 4.00
CA ILE A 54 -1.61 2.98 3.55
C ILE A 54 -0.34 3.60 2.94
N TRP A 55 -0.45 4.57 2.04
CA TRP A 55 0.73 5.23 1.45
C TRP A 55 1.60 5.92 2.47
N ARG A 56 0.97 6.61 3.42
CA ARG A 56 1.66 7.25 4.53
C ARG A 56 2.39 6.25 5.42
N GLN A 57 1.81 5.07 5.68
CA GLN A 57 2.48 3.98 6.39
C GLN A 57 3.60 3.34 5.56
N ALA A 58 3.42 3.27 4.24
CA ALA A 58 4.40 2.72 3.31
C ALA A 58 5.56 3.69 3.03
N GLN A 59 5.45 4.93 3.53
CA GLN A 59 6.37 6.02 3.17
C GLN A 59 6.56 6.14 1.66
N ILE A 60 5.49 5.87 0.92
CA ILE A 60 5.43 6.07 -0.52
C ILE A 60 4.76 7.42 -0.69
N GLU A 61 5.46 8.38 -1.27
CA GLU A 61 4.83 9.62 -1.69
C GLU A 61 3.74 9.25 -2.69
N SER A 62 2.50 9.62 -2.34
CA SER A 62 1.39 9.59 -3.26
C SER A 62 1.69 10.67 -4.29
N ILE A 63 2.50 10.33 -5.30
CA ILE A 63 2.67 11.12 -6.50
C ILE A 63 1.28 11.33 -7.10
N GLY A 64 0.67 12.45 -6.70
CA GLY A 64 -0.37 13.08 -7.49
C GLY A 64 0.27 13.50 -8.82
N PRO A 65 -0.52 13.62 -9.90
CA PRO A 65 -0.02 14.06 -11.20
C PRO A 65 0.32 15.56 -11.16
N GLU A 66 1.34 15.96 -10.39
CA GLU A 66 1.81 17.34 -10.29
C GLU A 66 3.34 17.44 -10.40
N GLU A 67 3.94 16.67 -11.31
CA GLU A 67 5.28 16.97 -11.85
C GLU A 67 5.35 16.68 -13.36
N GLU A 68 4.41 17.26 -14.12
CA GLU A 68 4.58 17.51 -15.56
C GLU A 68 4.01 18.91 -15.86
N GLN A 69 4.73 19.95 -15.44
CA GLN A 69 4.75 21.25 -16.11
C GLN A 69 6.16 21.83 -15.95
N ASN A 70 7.05 21.42 -16.86
CA ASN A 70 8.27 22.14 -17.19
C ASN A 70 8.05 22.90 -18.50
#